data_AF-A0A820K6P1-F1
#
_entry.id   AF-A0A820K6P1-F1
#
_cell.length_a   1.000
_cell.length_b   1.000
_cell.length_c   1.000
_cell.angle_alpha   90.00
_cell.angle_beta   90.00
_cell.angle_gamma   90.00
#
_symmetry.space_group_name_H-M   'P 1'
#
loop_
_entity.id
_entity.type
_entity.pdbx_description
1 polymer ?
#
loop_
_entity_poly.entity_id
_entity_poly.type
_entity_poly.pdbx_seq_one_letter_code
_entity_poly.pdbx_strand_id
1 'polypeptide(L)'
;KLKIHIPWKYLYTHPTKIEIDGFFLLVAPKTDVVYDPEKAEQIEYESKMAEVKKVEQFRYEREQYENSKQTPHHKDTFFERLQFHILRNVEISIKNIHIAFDDKTTKLYPYQFGITLNYIKLNSTNNEWENVEIKEDSNTIYKYAEINSLTAYWNSNIKSRLDLSNEEIIDDLKSDKHLKYEKMNHSLCFY
;
A
#
# COMPACT_ATOMS: atom_id res chain seq x y z
N LYS A 1 -14.76 1.42 -0.05
CA LYS A 1 -15.32 0.23 -0.75
C LYS A 1 -14.22 -0.46 -1.53
N LEU A 2 -14.11 -1.79 -1.43
CA LEU A 2 -13.12 -2.60 -2.14
C LEU A 2 -13.85 -3.51 -3.15
N LYS A 3 -13.37 -3.54 -4.39
CA LYS A 3 -13.81 -4.50 -5.42
C LYS A 3 -12.58 -5.17 -6.01
N ILE A 4 -12.61 -6.49 -6.10
CA ILE A 4 -11.56 -7.29 -6.71
C ILE A 4 -12.20 -8.13 -7.81
N HIS A 5 -11.67 -8.02 -9.02
CA HIS A 5 -12.09 -8.80 -10.18
C HIS A 5 -10.95 -9.70 -10.62
N ILE A 6 -11.10 -11.01 -10.35
CA ILE A 6 -10.12 -12.04 -10.74
C ILE A 6 -10.68 -12.83 -11.92
N PRO A 7 -10.03 -12.79 -13.10
CA PRO A 7 -10.50 -13.51 -14.28
C PRO A 7 -10.07 -14.99 -14.21
N TRP A 8 -10.65 -15.79 -13.32
CA TRP A 8 -10.25 -17.19 -13.07
C TRP A 8 -10.07 -18.07 -14.32
N LYS A 9 -10.90 -17.87 -15.35
CA LYS A 9 -10.83 -18.61 -16.62
C LYS A 9 -9.70 -18.16 -17.54
N TYR A 10 -9.25 -16.92 -17.38
CA TYR A 10 -8.32 -16.24 -18.29
C TYR A 10 -7.20 -15.55 -17.49
N LEU A 11 -6.78 -16.15 -16.37
CA LEU A 11 -5.76 -15.59 -15.48
C LEU A 11 -4.48 -15.21 -16.22
N TYR A 12 -4.14 -15.98 -17.27
CA TYR A 12 -2.92 -15.80 -18.06
C TYR A 12 -2.99 -14.69 -19.11
N THR A 13 -4.19 -14.19 -19.44
CA THR A 13 -4.40 -13.25 -20.56
C THR A 13 -5.13 -11.99 -20.16
N HIS A 14 -6.01 -12.05 -19.16
CA HIS A 14 -6.79 -10.92 -18.69
C HIS A 14 -6.24 -10.36 -17.38
N PRO A 15 -6.28 -9.03 -17.19
CA PRO A 15 -5.77 -8.41 -15.98
C PRO A 15 -6.67 -8.67 -14.78
N THR A 16 -6.03 -8.82 -13.61
CA THR A 16 -6.73 -8.82 -12.32
C THR A 16 -6.92 -7.37 -11.88
N LYS A 17 -8.18 -6.93 -11.72
CA LYS A 17 -8.49 -5.53 -11.41
C LYS A 17 -8.85 -5.36 -9.94
N ILE A 18 -8.19 -4.41 -9.29
CA ILE A 18 -8.46 -4.03 -7.89
C ILE A 18 -8.91 -2.58 -7.89
N GLU A 19 -10.13 -2.33 -7.45
CA GLU A 19 -10.69 -0.99 -7.31
C GLU A 19 -10.97 -0.68 -5.83
N ILE A 20 -10.40 0.40 -5.35
CA ILE A 20 -10.62 0.95 -4.01
C ILE A 20 -11.26 2.33 -4.19
N ASP A 21 -12.38 2.54 -3.52
CA ASP A 21 -13.09 3.83 -3.53
C ASP A 21 -13.29 4.34 -2.11
N GLY A 22 -12.73 5.51 -1.82
CA GLY A 22 -12.74 6.14 -0.51
C GLY A 22 -11.65 5.57 0.40
N PHE A 23 -10.46 6.15 0.31
CA PHE A 23 -9.33 5.84 1.19
C PHE A 23 -9.03 7.06 2.08
N PHE A 24 -9.58 7.03 3.30
CA PHE A 24 -9.47 8.11 4.27
C PHE A 24 -8.65 7.63 5.46
N LEU A 25 -7.57 8.34 5.76
CA LEU A 25 -6.67 7.99 6.86
C LEU A 25 -6.36 9.23 7.69
N LEU A 26 -6.64 9.17 8.99
CA LEU A 26 -6.18 10.15 9.97
C LEU A 26 -5.03 9.53 10.77
N VAL A 27 -3.89 10.21 10.79
CA VAL A 27 -2.68 9.81 11.52
C VAL A 27 -2.46 10.79 12.67
N ALA A 28 -2.11 10.29 13.84
CA ALA A 28 -1.80 11.11 15.01
C ALA A 28 -0.58 10.57 15.75
N PRO A 29 0.18 11.43 16.44
CA PRO A 29 1.27 10.98 17.28
C PRO A 29 0.74 10.12 18.45
N LYS A 30 1.46 9.07 18.80
CA LYS A 30 1.20 8.29 20.02
C LYS A 30 1.87 8.98 21.19
N THR A 31 1.10 9.65 22.05
CA THR A 31 1.64 10.37 23.21
C THR A 31 1.56 9.61 24.53
N ASP A 32 0.83 8.49 24.57
CA ASP A 32 0.54 7.77 25.81
C ASP A 32 1.56 6.68 26.17
N VAL A 33 2.68 6.59 25.46
CA VAL A 33 3.74 5.62 25.79
C VAL A 33 4.69 6.25 26.80
N VAL A 34 4.35 6.11 28.09
CA VAL A 34 5.33 6.33 29.16
C VAL A 34 6.45 5.31 28.97
N TYR A 35 7.68 5.79 28.80
CA TYR A 35 8.84 4.92 28.66
C TYR A 35 9.00 4.05 29.91
N ASP A 36 8.92 2.74 29.70
CA ASP A 36 9.05 1.73 30.73
C ASP A 36 10.32 0.93 30.41
N PRO A 37 11.40 1.08 31.20
CA PRO A 37 12.70 0.51 30.89
C PRO A 37 12.66 -1.02 30.80
N GLU A 38 11.84 -1.69 31.62
CA GLU A 38 11.69 -3.15 31.58
C GLU A 38 11.00 -3.60 30.29
N LYS A 39 9.96 -2.87 29.85
CA LYS A 39 9.31 -3.16 28.56
C LYS A 39 10.23 -2.88 27.38
N ALA A 40 11.05 -1.83 27.45
CA ALA A 40 12.00 -1.52 26.38
C ALA A 40 13.04 -2.64 26.23
N GLU A 41 13.62 -3.12 27.34
CA GLU A 41 14.57 -4.24 27.35
C GLU A 41 13.91 -5.54 26.87
N GLN A 42 12.67 -5.80 27.29
CA GLN A 42 11.89 -6.95 26.83
C GLN A 42 11.62 -6.91 25.32
N ILE A 43 11.20 -5.76 24.78
CA ILE A 43 10.98 -5.56 23.35
C ILE A 43 12.28 -5.73 22.56
N GLU A 44 13.40 -5.20 23.07
CA GLU A 44 14.72 -5.35 22.45
C GLU A 44 15.16 -6.82 22.44
N TYR A 45 15.00 -7.52 23.55
CA TYR A 45 15.28 -8.95 23.66
C TYR A 45 14.41 -9.77 22.69
N GLU A 46 13.10 -9.50 22.64
CA GLU A 46 12.16 -10.14 21.73
C GLU A 46 12.53 -9.90 20.26
N SER A 47 12.91 -8.68 19.90
CA SER A 47 13.38 -8.33 18.56
C SER A 47 14.62 -9.13 18.18
N LYS A 48 15.61 -9.20 19.09
CA LYS A 48 16.85 -9.96 18.88
C LYS A 48 16.58 -11.47 18.75
N MET A 49 15.72 -12.02 19.61
CA MET A 49 15.33 -13.43 19.53
C MET A 49 14.52 -13.73 18.27
N ALA A 50 13.68 -12.81 17.80
CA ALA A 50 12.95 -12.96 16.54
C ALA A 50 13.90 -13.01 15.34
N GLU A 51 14.96 -12.21 15.35
CA GLU A 51 15.99 -12.25 14.30
C GLU A 51 16.76 -13.59 14.30
N VAL A 52 17.18 -14.08 15.47
CA VAL A 52 17.81 -15.40 15.61
C VAL A 52 16.90 -16.51 15.08
N LYS A 53 15.63 -16.52 15.47
CA LYS A 53 14.64 -17.50 15.00
C LYS A 53 14.46 -17.48 13.50
N LYS A 54 14.42 -16.30 12.87
CA LYS A 54 14.36 -16.19 11.40
C LYS A 54 15.55 -16.84 10.73
N VAL A 55 16.76 -16.59 11.23
CA VAL A 55 17.99 -17.18 10.68
C VAL A 55 18.00 -18.69 10.83
N GLU A 56 17.61 -19.21 12.00
CA GLU A 56 17.51 -20.66 12.24
C GLU A 56 16.47 -21.32 11.33
N GLN A 57 15.32 -20.68 11.17
CA GLN A 57 14.26 -21.17 10.29
C GLN A 57 14.72 -21.18 8.83
N PHE A 58 15.38 -20.13 8.34
CA PHE A 58 15.95 -20.11 6.99
C PHE A 58 17.03 -21.20 6.79
N ARG A 59 17.84 -21.48 7.81
CA ARG A 59 18.84 -22.57 7.75
C ARG A 59 18.15 -23.93 7.67
N TYR A 60 17.16 -24.16 8.53
CA TYR A 60 16.38 -25.40 8.54
C TYR A 60 15.67 -25.61 7.19
N GLU A 61 15.00 -24.59 6.65
CA GLU A 61 14.33 -24.65 5.34
C GLU A 61 15.32 -24.94 4.20
N ARG A 62 16.54 -24.37 4.22
CA ARG A 62 17.59 -24.69 3.24
C ARG A 62 18.08 -26.14 3.36
N GLU A 63 18.29 -26.64 4.58
CA GLU A 63 18.69 -28.02 4.81
C GLU A 63 17.60 -29.01 4.37
N GLN A 64 16.32 -28.69 4.63
CA GLN A 64 15.19 -29.47 4.13
C GLN A 64 15.12 -29.44 2.59
N TYR A 65 15.32 -28.28 1.97
CA TYR A 65 15.35 -28.13 0.50
C TYR A 65 16.50 -28.91 -0.15
N GLU A 66 17.69 -28.92 0.45
CA GLU A 66 18.84 -29.70 -0.04
C GLU A 66 18.60 -31.20 0.09
N ASN A 67 17.94 -31.65 1.17
CA ASN A 67 17.54 -33.04 1.36
C ASN A 67 16.36 -33.46 0.45
N SER A 68 15.45 -32.55 0.12
CA SER A 68 14.28 -32.82 -0.73
C SER A 68 14.58 -32.81 -2.23
N LYS A 69 15.80 -32.45 -2.68
CA LYS A 69 16.23 -32.54 -4.09
C LYS A 69 16.12 -33.95 -4.69
N GLN A 70 15.84 -34.97 -3.89
CA GLN A 70 15.59 -36.35 -4.34
C GLN A 70 14.11 -36.64 -4.68
N THR A 71 13.18 -35.69 -4.46
CA THR A 71 11.77 -35.84 -4.86
C THR A 71 11.21 -34.52 -5.42
N PRO A 72 10.56 -34.51 -6.60
CA PRO A 72 10.08 -33.26 -7.19
C PRO A 72 8.89 -32.71 -6.39
N HIS A 73 9.11 -31.58 -5.72
CA HIS A 73 8.08 -30.79 -5.03
C HIS A 73 7.24 -30.02 -6.08
N HIS A 74 6.41 -30.73 -6.83
CA HIS A 74 5.71 -30.21 -8.01
C HIS A 74 4.65 -29.13 -7.70
N LYS A 75 4.16 -29.06 -6.45
CA LYS A 75 3.03 -28.19 -6.07
C LYS A 75 3.42 -26.71 -5.88
N ASP A 76 4.60 -26.44 -5.33
CA ASP A 76 5.01 -25.07 -5.02
C ASP A 76 5.31 -24.27 -6.29
N THR A 77 5.94 -24.92 -7.28
CA THR A 77 6.28 -24.29 -8.57
C THR A 77 5.04 -23.82 -9.35
N PHE A 78 3.89 -24.50 -9.23
CA PHE A 78 2.67 -24.07 -9.91
C PHE A 78 2.05 -22.84 -9.24
N PHE A 79 2.00 -22.83 -7.91
CA PHE A 79 1.42 -21.73 -7.15
C PHE A 79 2.27 -20.46 -7.26
N GLU A 80 3.60 -20.59 -7.24
CA GLU A 80 4.54 -19.50 -7.49
C GLU A 80 4.33 -18.86 -8.87
N ARG A 81 4.21 -19.69 -9.93
CA ARG A 81 3.94 -19.19 -11.29
C ARG A 81 2.60 -18.46 -11.38
N LEU A 82 1.57 -18.98 -10.70
CA LEU A 82 0.26 -18.35 -10.66
C LEU A 82 0.32 -16.99 -9.95
N GLN A 83 0.98 -16.92 -8.78
CA GLN A 83 1.16 -15.65 -8.05
C GLN A 83 1.93 -14.64 -8.88
N PHE A 84 3.04 -15.05 -9.51
CA PHE A 84 3.83 -14.20 -10.37
C PHE A 84 2.99 -13.65 -11.53
N HIS A 85 2.15 -14.49 -12.13
CA HIS A 85 1.27 -14.07 -13.21
C HIS A 85 0.21 -13.07 -12.74
N ILE A 86 -0.41 -13.31 -11.57
CA ILE A 86 -1.36 -12.36 -10.98
C ILE A 86 -0.68 -11.01 -10.72
N LEU A 87 0.51 -11.00 -10.12
CA LEU A 87 1.28 -9.79 -9.85
C LEU A 87 1.68 -9.05 -11.15
N ARG A 88 2.04 -9.79 -12.18
CA ARG A 88 2.38 -9.24 -13.50
C ARG A 88 1.22 -8.46 -14.10
N ASN A 89 0.02 -9.05 -14.08
CA ASN A 89 -1.17 -8.49 -14.74
C ASN A 89 -2.15 -7.80 -13.77
N VAL A 90 -1.71 -7.45 -12.56
CA VAL A 90 -2.55 -6.69 -11.63
C VAL A 90 -2.64 -5.22 -12.05
N GLU A 91 -3.87 -4.74 -12.16
CA GLU A 91 -4.23 -3.34 -12.33
C GLU A 91 -4.91 -2.84 -11.06
N ILE A 92 -4.45 -1.71 -10.52
CA ILE A 92 -4.95 -1.16 -9.27
C ILE A 92 -5.48 0.25 -9.53
N SER A 93 -6.68 0.56 -9.07
CA SER A 93 -7.23 1.91 -9.07
C SER A 93 -7.73 2.26 -7.67
N ILE A 94 -7.17 3.31 -7.08
CA ILE A 94 -7.61 3.85 -5.80
C ILE A 94 -8.15 5.26 -6.06
N LYS A 95 -9.37 5.53 -5.60
CA LYS A 95 -10.07 6.81 -5.79
C LYS A 95 -10.46 7.42 -4.46
N ASN A 96 -10.65 8.75 -4.46
CA ASN A 96 -11.07 9.54 -3.31
C ASN A 96 -10.13 9.31 -2.12
N ILE A 97 -8.88 9.76 -2.28
CA ILE A 97 -7.81 9.54 -1.31
C ILE A 97 -7.62 10.81 -0.50
N HIS A 98 -7.60 10.66 0.83
CA HIS A 98 -7.24 11.74 1.73
C HIS A 98 -6.51 11.16 2.94
N ILE A 99 -5.24 11.50 3.06
CA ILE A 99 -4.39 11.15 4.20
C ILE A 99 -4.12 12.45 4.95
N ALA A 100 -4.60 12.55 6.18
CA ALA A 100 -4.39 13.68 7.06
C ALA A 100 -3.59 13.23 8.27
N PHE A 101 -2.67 14.06 8.71
CA PHE A 101 -2.04 13.98 10.01
C PHE A 101 -2.54 15.13 10.86
N ASP A 102 -2.87 14.81 12.10
CA ASP A 102 -3.36 15.75 13.10
C ASP A 102 -2.58 15.59 14.39
N ASP A 103 -2.08 16.71 14.90
CA ASP A 103 -1.34 16.75 16.13
C ASP A 103 -1.77 17.94 16.99
N LYS A 104 -2.32 17.60 18.16
CA LYS A 104 -2.71 18.52 19.23
C LYS A 104 -1.75 18.52 20.43
N THR A 105 -0.68 17.71 20.37
CA THR A 105 0.12 17.32 21.54
C THR A 105 1.58 17.78 21.50
N THR A 106 2.23 17.81 20.32
CA THR A 106 3.67 18.13 20.23
C THR A 106 3.96 19.62 20.37
N LYS A 107 2.98 20.48 20.08
CA LYS A 107 3.12 21.95 20.12
C LYS A 107 1.98 22.60 20.88
N LEU A 108 2.21 23.84 21.31
CA LEU A 108 1.22 24.67 22.02
C LEU A 108 -0.04 24.97 21.17
N TYR A 109 0.07 24.89 19.84
CA TYR A 109 -1.04 25.12 18.90
C TYR A 109 -1.22 23.88 18.02
N PRO A 110 -2.45 23.34 17.90
CA PRO A 110 -2.73 22.22 17.01
C PRO A 110 -2.42 22.58 15.55
N TYR A 111 -1.93 21.60 14.81
CA TYR A 111 -1.69 21.72 13.38
C TYR A 111 -2.08 20.43 12.66
N GLN A 112 -2.41 20.58 11.39
CA GLN A 112 -2.76 19.46 10.52
C GLN A 112 -2.03 19.61 9.20
N PHE A 113 -1.50 18.51 8.70
CA PHE A 113 -1.01 18.43 7.34
C PHE A 113 -1.72 17.30 6.64
N GLY A 114 -1.95 17.42 5.35
CA GLY A 114 -2.60 16.34 4.63
C GLY A 114 -2.29 16.36 3.15
N ILE A 115 -2.53 15.22 2.53
CA ILE A 115 -2.41 14.99 1.11
C ILE A 115 -3.74 14.41 0.63
N THR A 116 -4.23 14.93 -0.48
CA THR A 116 -5.42 14.42 -1.16
C THR A 116 -5.14 14.16 -2.63
N LEU A 117 -5.80 13.14 -3.18
CA LEU A 117 -5.75 12.76 -4.58
C LEU A 117 -7.14 12.40 -5.07
N ASN A 118 -7.41 12.68 -6.35
CA ASN A 118 -8.58 12.14 -7.02
C ASN A 118 -8.47 10.63 -7.16
N TYR A 119 -7.40 10.22 -7.81
CA TYR A 119 -7.09 8.83 -8.00
C TYR A 119 -5.61 8.61 -8.20
N ILE A 120 -5.19 7.40 -7.87
CA ILE A 120 -3.96 6.78 -8.37
C ILE A 120 -4.36 5.50 -9.09
N LYS A 121 -3.80 5.28 -10.28
CA LYS A 121 -3.93 4.02 -11.02
C LYS A 121 -2.57 3.44 -11.28
N LEU A 122 -2.44 2.14 -11.13
CA LEU A 122 -1.28 1.37 -11.52
C LEU A 122 -1.73 0.40 -12.60
N ASN A 123 -1.23 0.60 -13.81
CA ASN A 123 -1.59 -0.23 -14.96
C ASN A 123 -0.37 -1.00 -15.44
N SER A 124 -0.61 -2.20 -15.95
CA SER A 124 0.41 -3.01 -16.62
C SER A 124 0.54 -2.59 -18.09
N THR A 125 1.76 -2.60 -18.62
CA THR A 125 2.06 -2.17 -19.99
C THR A 125 3.11 -3.08 -20.63
N ASN A 126 3.29 -2.97 -21.95
CA ASN A 126 4.44 -3.52 -22.65
C ASN A 126 5.65 -2.55 -22.58
N ASN A 127 6.76 -2.97 -23.19
CA ASN A 127 7.99 -2.19 -23.37
C ASN A 127 7.81 -0.89 -24.19
N GLU A 128 6.71 -0.77 -24.94
CA GLU A 128 6.37 0.39 -25.77
C GLU A 128 5.37 1.34 -25.08
N TRP A 129 5.05 1.11 -23.80
CA TRP A 129 4.08 1.91 -23.02
C TRP A 129 2.62 1.83 -23.52
N GLU A 130 2.29 0.77 -24.26
CA GLU A 130 0.94 0.49 -24.71
C GLU A 130 0.19 -0.45 -23.74
N ASN A 131 -1.07 -0.12 -23.46
CA ASN A 131 -1.98 -0.95 -22.66
C ASN A 131 -2.48 -2.15 -23.50
N VAL A 132 -1.59 -3.10 -23.77
CA VAL A 132 -1.89 -4.33 -24.51
C VAL A 132 -1.88 -5.52 -23.56
N GLU A 133 -2.68 -6.56 -23.85
CA GLU A 133 -2.58 -7.85 -23.18
C GLU A 133 -1.13 -8.33 -23.20
N ILE A 134 -0.55 -8.55 -22.01
CA ILE A 134 0.84 -9.01 -21.88
C ILE A 134 0.89 -10.47 -22.30
N LYS A 135 1.24 -10.70 -23.57
CA LYS A 135 1.34 -12.03 -24.19
C LYS A 135 2.72 -12.66 -24.08
N GLU A 136 3.74 -11.87 -23.74
CA GLU A 136 5.13 -12.33 -23.71
C GLU A 136 5.59 -12.77 -22.33
N ASP A 137 6.25 -13.93 -22.28
CA ASP A 137 7.01 -14.46 -21.13
C ASP A 137 8.36 -13.75 -20.97
N SER A 138 8.36 -12.41 -21.04
CA SER A 138 9.56 -11.63 -20.74
C SER A 138 9.79 -11.59 -19.22
N ASN A 139 11.05 -11.68 -18.80
CA ASN A 139 11.39 -11.65 -17.37
C ASN A 139 11.21 -10.26 -16.73
N THR A 140 10.87 -9.25 -17.55
CA THR A 140 10.67 -7.86 -17.14
C THR A 140 9.17 -7.54 -17.07
N ILE A 141 8.76 -6.87 -16.00
CA ILE A 141 7.39 -6.39 -15.80
C ILE A 141 7.40 -4.88 -15.95
N TYR A 142 6.62 -4.35 -16.90
CA TYR A 142 6.45 -2.91 -17.07
C TYR A 142 5.11 -2.47 -16.47
N LYS A 143 5.14 -1.43 -15.63
CA LYS A 143 3.97 -0.80 -15.04
C LYS A 143 4.16 0.71 -15.08
N TYR A 144 3.07 1.45 -15.24
CA TYR A 144 3.07 2.90 -15.06
C TYR A 144 2.00 3.29 -14.05
N ALA A 145 2.27 4.38 -13.33
CA ALA A 145 1.36 4.96 -12.37
C ALA A 145 0.78 6.27 -12.92
N GLU A 146 -0.54 6.39 -12.93
CA GLU A 146 -1.26 7.63 -13.24
C GLU A 146 -1.75 8.24 -11.92
N ILE A 147 -1.33 9.47 -11.64
CA ILE A 147 -1.70 10.20 -10.43
C ILE A 147 -2.51 11.42 -10.87
N ASN A 148 -3.68 11.64 -10.28
CA ASN A 148 -4.53 12.77 -10.61
C ASN A 148 -4.86 13.64 -9.39
N SER A 149 -4.71 14.95 -9.58
CA SER A 149 -5.07 15.99 -8.60
C SER A 149 -4.41 15.79 -7.24
N LEU A 150 -3.10 15.54 -7.22
CA LEU A 150 -2.30 15.49 -6.00
C LEU A 150 -2.21 16.89 -5.40
N THR A 151 -2.78 17.06 -4.20
CA THR A 151 -2.73 18.32 -3.44
C THR A 151 -2.22 18.05 -2.04
N ALA A 152 -1.35 18.92 -1.54
CA ALA A 152 -0.92 18.91 -0.15
C ALA A 152 -1.38 20.20 0.53
N TYR A 153 -1.70 20.13 1.82
CA TYR A 153 -2.08 21.29 2.62
C TYR A 153 -1.42 21.26 4.00
N TRP A 154 -1.33 22.44 4.59
CA TRP A 154 -0.87 22.66 5.96
C TRP A 154 -1.79 23.69 6.61
N ASN A 155 -2.50 23.26 7.65
CA ASN A 155 -3.36 24.10 8.45
C ASN A 155 -2.80 24.24 9.87
N SER A 156 -2.86 25.44 10.42
CA SER A 156 -2.38 25.73 11.77
C SER A 156 -3.49 26.39 12.58
N ASN A 157 -3.48 26.16 13.90
CA ASN A 157 -4.43 26.76 14.84
C ASN A 157 -5.90 26.44 14.52
N ILE A 158 -6.16 25.19 14.10
CA ILE A 158 -7.50 24.68 13.82
C ILE A 158 -7.92 23.65 14.87
N LYS A 159 -9.22 23.42 15.00
CA LYS A 159 -9.76 22.40 15.91
C LYS A 159 -9.31 21.01 15.44
N SER A 160 -8.77 20.21 16.36
CA SER A 160 -8.30 18.87 16.04
C SER A 160 -9.46 17.94 15.69
N ARG A 161 -9.31 17.17 14.61
CA ARG A 161 -10.17 16.07 14.19
C ARG A 161 -10.12 14.91 15.20
N LEU A 162 -9.08 14.85 16.04
CA LEU A 162 -8.97 13.85 17.11
C LEU A 162 -10.02 14.01 18.21
N ASP A 163 -10.72 15.14 18.24
CA ASP A 163 -11.83 15.37 19.17
C ASP A 163 -13.20 14.97 18.59
N LEU A 164 -13.24 14.51 17.34
CA LEU A 164 -14.45 14.10 16.63
C LEU A 164 -14.66 12.58 16.72
N SER A 165 -15.90 12.14 16.49
CA SER A 165 -16.19 10.72 16.29
C SER A 165 -15.65 10.22 14.94
N ASN A 166 -15.45 8.90 14.80
CA ASN A 166 -14.95 8.32 13.56
C ASN A 166 -15.81 8.65 12.33
N GLU A 167 -17.13 8.76 12.50
CA GLU A 167 -18.05 9.11 11.40
C GLU A 167 -17.85 10.57 10.97
N GLU A 168 -17.76 11.48 11.94
CA GLU A 168 -17.50 12.90 11.69
C GLU A 168 -16.11 13.13 11.06
N ILE A 169 -15.08 12.38 11.46
CA ILE A 169 -13.75 12.45 10.84
C ILE A 169 -13.83 12.06 9.37
N ILE A 170 -14.50 10.95 9.06
CA ILE A 170 -14.63 10.47 7.69
C ILE A 170 -15.40 11.48 6.84
N ASP A 171 -16.48 12.05 7.36
CA ASP A 171 -17.28 13.02 6.64
C ASP A 171 -16.56 14.36 6.46
N ASP A 172 -15.80 14.81 7.45
CA ASP A 172 -14.93 15.98 7.33
C ASP A 172 -13.88 15.76 6.23
N LEU A 173 -13.18 14.62 6.23
CA LEU A 173 -12.18 14.27 5.21
C LEU A 173 -12.77 14.13 3.81
N LYS A 174 -14.03 13.71 3.66
CA LYS A 174 -14.76 13.72 2.39
C LYS A 174 -15.16 15.13 1.94
N SER A 175 -15.50 15.99 2.89
CA SER A 175 -16.01 17.33 2.62
C SER A 175 -14.92 18.37 2.33
N ASP A 176 -13.68 18.05 2.71
CA ASP A 176 -12.56 18.97 2.64
C ASP A 176 -12.36 19.50 1.21
N LYS A 177 -12.46 20.83 1.07
CA LYS A 177 -12.70 21.53 -0.21
C LYS A 177 -11.53 21.41 -1.20
N HIS A 178 -10.38 20.93 -0.76
CA HIS A 178 -9.24 20.58 -1.62
C HIS A 178 -9.53 19.41 -2.57
N LEU A 179 -10.62 18.67 -2.36
CA LEU A 179 -11.15 17.68 -3.30
C LEU A 179 -11.88 18.29 -4.52
N LYS A 180 -12.03 19.61 -4.59
CA LYS A 180 -12.54 20.27 -5.81
C LYS A 180 -11.47 20.24 -6.89
N TYR A 181 -11.52 19.19 -7.70
CA TYR A 181 -10.63 18.93 -8.83
C TYR A 181 -10.64 20.05 -9.88
N GLU A 182 -9.83 21.08 -9.70
CA GLU A 182 -9.34 21.87 -10.83
C GLU A 182 -8.18 21.12 -11.48
N LYS A 183 -8.37 20.76 -12.76
CA LYS A 183 -7.52 19.91 -13.58
C LYS A 183 -6.04 20.32 -13.51
N MET A 184 -5.22 19.59 -12.75
CA MET A 184 -3.78 19.51 -12.98
C MET A 184 -3.43 18.07 -13.37
N ASN A 185 -3.27 17.86 -14.68
CA ASN A 185 -2.74 16.61 -15.24
C ASN A 185 -1.21 16.68 -15.19
N HIS A 186 -0.60 15.95 -14.26
CA HIS A 186 0.83 15.65 -14.32
C HIS A 186 1.01 14.14 -14.38
N SER A 187 1.48 13.66 -15.53
CA SER A 187 2.02 12.31 -15.71
C SER A 187 3.48 12.32 -15.25
N LEU A 188 3.80 11.58 -14.20
CA LEU A 188 5.17 11.30 -13.77
C LEU A 188 5.56 9.90 -14.26
N CYS A 189 6.44 9.84 -15.26
CA CYS A 189 7.11 8.60 -15.66
C CYS A 189 8.30 8.37 -14.72
N PHE A 190 8.35 7.23 -14.04
CA PHE A 190 9.54 6.77 -13.33
C PHE A 190 10.34 5.84 -14.26
N TYR A 191 11.66 6.09 -14.37
CA TYR A 191 12.63 5.31 -15.16
C TYR A 191 13.12 4.07 -14.41
#